data_AF-A0A8T1EHH1-F1
#
_entry.id   AF-A0A8T1EHH1-F1
#
_cell.length_a   1.000
_cell.length_b   1.000
_cell.length_c   1.000
_cell.angle_alpha   90.00
_cell.angle_beta   90.00
_cell.angle_gamma   90.00
#
_symmetry.space_group_name_H-M   'P 1'
#
loop_
_entity.id
_entity.type
_entity.pdbx_description
1 polymer ?
#
loop_
_entity_poly.entity_id
_entity_poly.type
_entity_poly.pdbx_seq_one_letter_code
_entity_poly.pdbx_strand_id
1 'polypeptide(L)'
;MEIGASSGMWQFAVRYYEYCPKFGAIAIRSALAREPLPTDYKTERLLAYCHGKKILAQTQKHITLQRAQECKAKKVYASALHWMLRGSHLDDVDALCDEILLECNDTNSLTPLHEAVQFMESHPELARPQKLAWLVKYREFQLVLDDLESLRQQMQKDELLNNKEKRVAHESKLRFVSVEAAKRLDWLFSSTEAPKALRSEILQQAERFLKESPTVFGSRHLYSLMAYLQQLDRAFDRQEFYESGSNKQLKERIETVKQLRWLPIGLI
;
A
#
# COMPACT_ATOMS: atom_id res chain seq x y z
N MET A 1 -36.99 28.09 7.93
CA MET A 1 -36.11 28.87 8.84
C MET A 1 -34.78 28.14 8.87
N GLU A 2 -33.82 28.59 8.07
CA GLU A 2 -32.51 27.95 7.92
C GLU A 2 -31.55 28.46 9.01
N ILE A 3 -31.54 27.82 10.18
CA ILE A 3 -30.62 28.15 11.28
C ILE A 3 -29.19 27.61 10.99
N GLY A 4 -28.84 27.39 9.71
CA GLY A 4 -27.60 26.73 9.28
C GLY A 4 -26.56 27.62 8.58
N ALA A 5 -26.78 28.93 8.48
CA ALA A 5 -26.04 29.78 7.54
C ALA A 5 -24.71 30.37 8.07
N SER A 6 -24.28 30.10 9.30
CA SER A 6 -22.97 30.53 9.78
C SER A 6 -22.17 29.40 10.42
N SER A 7 -20.89 29.34 10.03
CA SER A 7 -19.92 28.36 10.51
C SER A 7 -19.85 28.40 12.04
N GLY A 8 -20.29 27.33 12.70
CA GLY A 8 -20.28 27.23 14.17
C GLY A 8 -21.65 27.28 14.86
N MET A 9 -22.74 27.62 14.16
CA MET A 9 -24.09 27.62 14.74
C MET A 9 -24.72 26.22 14.86
N TRP A 10 -24.07 25.18 14.32
CA TRP A 10 -24.56 23.80 14.37
C TRP A 10 -24.86 23.33 15.80
N GLN A 11 -24.11 23.77 16.81
CA GLN A 11 -24.34 23.36 18.20
C GLN A 11 -25.67 23.86 18.74
N PHE A 12 -26.05 25.10 18.40
CA PHE A 12 -27.33 25.69 18.77
C PHE A 12 -28.47 25.04 17.99
N ALA A 13 -28.30 24.88 16.67
CA ALA A 13 -29.29 24.23 15.82
C ALA A 13 -29.61 22.81 16.30
N VAL A 14 -28.57 22.02 16.60
CA VAL A 14 -28.71 20.65 17.08
C VAL A 14 -29.39 20.59 18.45
N ARG A 15 -29.00 21.45 19.41
CA ARG A 15 -29.69 21.54 20.71
C ARG A 15 -31.15 21.96 20.57
N TYR A 16 -31.44 22.88 19.64
CA TYR A 16 -32.82 23.29 19.36
C TYR A 16 -33.65 22.13 18.79
N TYR A 17 -33.09 21.39 17.82
CA TYR A 17 -33.78 20.25 17.21
C TYR A 17 -33.97 19.06 18.16
N GLU A 18 -33.18 18.93 19.23
CA GLU A 18 -33.39 17.92 20.27
C GLU A 18 -34.73 18.11 21.00
N TYR A 19 -35.20 19.35 21.16
CA TYR A 19 -36.50 19.65 21.77
C TYR A 19 -37.67 19.56 20.78
N CYS A 20 -37.39 19.31 19.50
CA CYS A 20 -38.43 19.25 18.48
C CYS A 20 -39.10 17.86 18.47
N PRO A 21 -40.43 17.77 18.74
CA PRO A 21 -41.13 16.49 18.85
C PRO A 21 -41.32 15.78 17.50
N LYS A 22 -41.23 16.51 16.37
CA LYS A 22 -41.40 15.96 15.02
C LYS A 22 -40.16 16.26 14.18
N PHE A 23 -39.62 15.24 13.51
CA PHE A 23 -38.49 15.34 12.58
C PHE A 23 -37.16 15.88 13.16
N GLY A 24 -37.06 16.10 14.49
CA GLY A 24 -35.83 16.60 15.13
C GLY A 24 -34.59 15.77 14.78
N ALA A 25 -34.70 14.44 14.83
CA ALA A 25 -33.61 13.55 14.45
C ALA A 25 -33.15 13.72 12.98
N ILE A 26 -34.09 13.93 12.05
CA ILE A 26 -33.77 14.14 10.62
C ILE A 26 -33.14 15.52 10.42
N ALA A 27 -33.65 16.54 11.10
CA ALA A 27 -33.08 17.89 11.09
C ALA A 27 -31.65 17.90 11.65
N ILE A 28 -31.39 17.17 12.75
CA ILE A 28 -30.04 17.00 13.33
C ILE A 28 -29.11 16.32 12.32
N ARG A 29 -29.54 15.22 11.69
CA ARG A 29 -28.74 14.52 10.67
C ARG A 29 -28.39 15.45 9.51
N SER A 30 -29.38 16.20 9.00
CA SER A 30 -29.16 17.12 7.88
C SER A 30 -28.27 18.30 8.27
N ALA A 31 -28.39 18.83 9.49
CA ALA A 31 -27.57 19.95 9.94
C ALA A 31 -26.10 19.52 10.09
N LEU A 32 -25.87 18.35 10.71
CA LEU A 32 -24.52 17.81 10.91
C LEU A 32 -23.84 17.45 9.58
N ALA A 33 -24.58 16.89 8.61
CA ALA A 33 -24.04 16.49 7.32
C ALA A 33 -23.67 17.68 6.40
N ARG A 34 -24.25 18.87 6.61
CA ARG A 34 -23.99 20.05 5.79
C ARG A 34 -22.86 20.93 6.33
N GLU A 35 -22.40 20.69 7.55
CA GLU A 35 -21.40 21.53 8.18
C GLU A 35 -20.04 21.33 7.48
N PRO A 36 -19.34 22.40 7.05
CA PRO A 36 -18.02 22.27 6.44
C PRO A 36 -16.99 21.79 7.46
N LEU A 37 -16.03 20.95 7.08
CA LEU A 37 -15.10 20.25 7.99
C LEU A 37 -13.62 20.67 7.81
N PRO A 38 -13.27 21.97 7.87
CA PRO A 38 -11.93 22.44 7.50
C PRO A 38 -10.80 21.89 8.39
N THR A 39 -11.10 21.58 9.66
CA THR A 39 -10.10 21.17 10.67
C THR A 39 -10.48 19.86 11.35
N ASP A 40 -9.47 19.09 11.76
CA ASP A 40 -9.67 17.84 12.51
C ASP A 40 -10.40 18.10 13.83
N TYR A 41 -10.09 19.20 14.51
CA TYR A 41 -10.76 19.61 15.75
C TYR A 41 -12.28 19.76 15.57
N LYS A 42 -12.74 20.33 14.46
CA LYS A 42 -14.18 20.50 14.20
C LYS A 42 -14.85 19.15 13.93
N THR A 43 -14.17 18.29 13.18
CA THR A 43 -14.63 16.92 12.90
C THR A 43 -14.78 16.13 14.20
N GLU A 44 -13.79 16.19 15.08
CA GLU A 44 -13.85 15.56 16.42
C GLU A 44 -15.03 16.06 17.24
N ARG A 45 -15.29 17.36 17.27
CA ARG A 45 -16.44 17.92 18.00
C ARG A 45 -17.78 17.41 17.48
N LEU A 46 -17.93 17.27 16.17
CA LEU A 46 -19.15 16.73 15.56
C LEU A 46 -19.31 15.24 15.86
N LEU A 47 -18.22 14.47 15.79
CA LEU A 47 -18.22 13.05 16.13
C LEU A 47 -18.51 12.81 17.62
N ALA A 48 -17.95 13.64 18.50
CA ALA A 48 -18.22 13.60 19.94
C ALA A 48 -19.71 13.79 20.25
N TYR A 49 -20.39 14.71 19.54
CA TYR A 49 -21.85 14.87 19.67
C TYR A 49 -22.62 13.63 19.21
N CYS A 50 -22.15 12.99 18.13
CA CYS A 50 -22.80 11.79 17.60
C CYS A 50 -22.53 10.54 18.46
N HIS A 51 -21.51 10.57 19.31
CA HIS A 51 -21.07 9.42 20.09
C HIS A 51 -22.21 8.88 20.98
N GLY A 52 -22.38 7.55 20.98
CA GLY A 52 -23.46 6.86 21.71
C GLY A 52 -24.87 6.93 21.09
N LYS A 53 -25.09 7.78 20.07
CA LYS A 53 -26.42 7.93 19.43
C LYS A 53 -26.54 7.07 18.18
N LYS A 54 -27.17 5.88 18.30
CA LYS A 54 -27.36 4.94 17.17
C LYS A 54 -28.01 5.57 15.93
N ILE A 55 -28.93 6.51 16.13
CA ILE A 55 -29.64 7.22 15.06
C ILE A 55 -28.68 8.05 14.18
N LEU A 56 -27.51 8.42 14.72
CA LEU A 56 -26.51 9.25 14.05
C LEU A 56 -25.32 8.44 13.49
N ALA A 57 -25.34 7.10 13.58
CA ALA A 57 -24.24 6.26 13.09
C ALA A 57 -23.95 6.46 11.59
N GLN A 58 -24.99 6.60 10.76
CA GLN A 58 -24.84 6.91 9.34
C GLN A 58 -24.22 8.30 9.12
N THR A 59 -24.58 9.27 9.95
CA THR A 59 -24.02 10.63 9.89
C THR A 59 -22.55 10.65 10.31
N GLN A 60 -22.16 9.86 11.32
CA GLN A 60 -20.75 9.70 11.70
C GLN A 60 -19.90 9.17 10.55
N LYS A 61 -20.41 8.14 9.86
CA LYS A 61 -19.78 7.60 8.64
C LYS A 61 -19.66 8.67 7.56
N HIS A 62 -20.69 9.47 7.33
CA HIS A 62 -20.64 10.54 6.34
C HIS A 62 -19.63 11.64 6.70
N ILE A 63 -19.60 12.09 7.96
CA ILE A 63 -18.68 13.12 8.46
C ILE A 63 -17.21 12.66 8.32
N THR A 64 -16.92 11.42 8.72
CA THR A 64 -15.57 10.84 8.58
C THR A 64 -15.15 10.73 7.12
N LEU A 65 -16.05 10.32 6.22
CA LEU A 65 -15.77 10.24 4.78
C LEU A 65 -15.52 11.62 4.16
N GLN A 66 -16.36 12.60 4.47
CA GLN A 66 -16.21 13.98 3.98
C GLN A 66 -14.86 14.56 4.41
N ARG A 67 -14.47 14.36 5.67
CA ARG A 67 -13.16 14.82 6.14
C ARG A 67 -12.01 14.10 5.43
N ALA A 68 -12.12 12.79 5.24
CA ALA A 68 -11.12 12.03 4.50
C ALA A 68 -10.96 12.53 3.06
N GLN A 69 -12.05 12.87 2.37
CA GLN A 69 -12.02 13.44 1.03
C GLN A 69 -11.34 14.82 0.99
N GLU A 70 -11.56 15.66 2.00
CA GLU A 70 -10.85 16.94 2.12
C GLU A 70 -9.35 16.75 2.36
N CYS A 71 -8.94 15.79 3.21
CA CYS A 71 -7.54 15.44 3.44
C CYS A 71 -6.89 14.88 2.18
N LYS A 72 -7.60 14.01 1.46
CA LYS A 72 -7.21 13.44 0.18
C LYS A 72 -6.98 14.52 -0.88
N ALA A 73 -7.87 15.50 -1.00
CA ALA A 73 -7.72 16.62 -1.93
C ALA A 73 -6.47 17.48 -1.63
N LYS A 74 -6.02 17.50 -0.36
CA LYS A 74 -4.79 18.18 0.08
C LYS A 74 -3.54 17.28 0.01
N LYS A 75 -3.66 16.04 -0.47
CA LYS A 75 -2.59 15.05 -0.53
C LYS A 75 -1.97 14.72 0.83
N VAL A 76 -2.78 14.81 1.90
CA VAL A 76 -2.37 14.39 3.25
C VAL A 76 -2.91 12.99 3.50
N TYR A 77 -2.16 11.98 3.06
CA TYR A 77 -2.61 10.59 2.97
C TYR A 77 -2.77 9.94 4.34
N ALA A 78 -1.88 10.24 5.31
CA ALA A 78 -2.01 9.69 6.66
C ALA A 78 -3.31 10.13 7.33
N SER A 79 -3.65 11.41 7.24
CA SER A 79 -4.91 11.93 7.79
C SER A 79 -6.12 11.36 7.06
N ALA A 80 -6.06 11.22 5.72
CA ALA A 80 -7.14 10.60 4.96
C ALA A 80 -7.38 9.14 5.42
N LEU A 81 -6.32 8.34 5.56
CA LEU A 81 -6.40 6.96 6.05
C LEU A 81 -6.97 6.89 7.48
N HIS A 82 -6.52 7.77 8.38
CA HIS A 82 -7.05 7.85 9.75
C HIS A 82 -8.58 7.99 9.75
N TRP A 83 -9.09 8.94 8.99
CA TRP A 83 -10.52 9.25 8.94
C TRP A 83 -11.33 8.15 8.26
N MET A 84 -10.83 7.55 7.18
CA MET A 84 -11.50 6.43 6.51
C MET A 84 -11.58 5.17 7.38
N LEU A 85 -10.49 4.80 8.05
CA LEU A 85 -10.43 3.64 8.94
C LEU A 85 -11.33 3.83 10.17
N ARG A 86 -11.33 5.03 10.75
CA ARG A 86 -12.22 5.38 11.87
C ARG A 86 -13.70 5.30 11.49
N GLY A 87 -14.06 5.65 10.25
CA GLY A 87 -15.41 5.50 9.70
C GLY A 87 -15.78 4.07 9.26
N SER A 88 -14.81 3.14 9.26
CA SER A 88 -14.94 1.79 8.69
C SER A 88 -15.31 1.78 7.21
N HIS A 89 -14.70 2.67 6.43
CA HIS A 89 -14.88 2.79 4.97
C HIS A 89 -13.82 1.97 4.24
N LEU A 90 -13.93 0.65 4.28
CA LEU A 90 -12.88 -0.25 3.78
C LEU A 90 -12.66 -0.11 2.26
N ASP A 91 -13.74 0.00 1.48
CA ASP A 91 -13.66 0.15 0.02
C ASP A 91 -12.94 1.46 -0.38
N ASP A 92 -13.20 2.56 0.34
CA ASP A 92 -12.54 3.85 0.12
C ASP A 92 -11.05 3.80 0.50
N VAL A 93 -10.68 3.01 1.51
CA VAL A 93 -9.28 2.78 1.87
C VAL A 93 -8.57 2.03 0.76
N ASP A 94 -9.18 0.99 0.20
CA ASP A 94 -8.57 0.22 -0.89
C ASP A 94 -8.40 1.07 -2.16
N ALA A 95 -9.34 1.97 -2.44
CA ALA A 95 -9.23 2.95 -3.52
C ALA A 95 -8.13 4.01 -3.23
N LEU A 96 -8.00 4.47 -1.99
CA LEU A 96 -6.94 5.38 -1.58
C LEU A 96 -5.55 4.71 -1.70
N CYS A 97 -5.46 3.42 -1.40
CA CYS A 97 -4.23 2.63 -1.60
C CYS A 97 -3.78 2.64 -3.06
N ASP A 98 -4.71 2.44 -4.00
CA ASP A 98 -4.38 2.51 -5.44
C ASP A 98 -3.95 3.92 -5.84
N GLU A 99 -4.60 4.94 -5.31
CA GLU A 99 -4.25 6.33 -5.61
C GLU A 99 -2.87 6.73 -5.08
N ILE A 100 -2.52 6.29 -3.86
CA ILE A 100 -1.17 6.49 -3.31
C ILE A 100 -0.12 5.87 -4.24
N LEU A 101 -0.38 4.66 -4.75
CA LEU A 101 0.54 3.99 -5.66
C LEU A 101 0.66 4.69 -7.01
N LEU A 102 -0.46 5.17 -7.57
CA LEU A 102 -0.45 5.98 -8.78
C LEU A 102 0.35 7.26 -8.59
N GLU A 103 0.15 7.95 -7.46
CA GLU A 103 0.89 9.18 -7.17
C GLU A 103 2.39 8.92 -6.97
N CYS A 104 2.76 7.79 -6.35
CA CYS A 104 4.17 7.39 -6.23
C CYS A 104 4.80 7.18 -7.61
N ASN A 105 4.06 6.58 -8.56
CA ASN A 105 4.53 6.38 -9.93
C ASN A 105 4.64 7.72 -10.71
N ASP A 106 3.64 8.60 -10.56
CA ASP A 106 3.62 9.90 -11.25
C ASP A 106 4.72 10.84 -10.74
N THR A 107 4.98 10.83 -9.43
CA THR A 107 5.99 11.70 -8.79
C THR A 107 7.39 11.09 -8.72
N ASN A 108 7.53 9.79 -9.06
CA ASN A 108 8.73 8.99 -8.80
C ASN A 108 9.24 9.10 -7.34
N SER A 109 8.34 9.36 -6.39
CA SER A 109 8.67 9.57 -4.99
C SER A 109 7.90 8.60 -4.11
N LEU A 110 8.62 7.92 -3.21
CA LEU A 110 8.03 7.03 -2.21
C LEU A 110 7.51 7.79 -0.98
N THR A 111 7.53 9.12 -0.98
CA THR A 111 7.08 9.94 0.15
C THR A 111 5.61 9.70 0.55
N PRO A 112 4.64 9.60 -0.39
CA PRO A 112 3.25 9.35 -0.02
C PRO A 112 3.07 7.97 0.62
N LEU A 113 3.79 6.97 0.10
CA LEU A 113 3.81 5.61 0.66
C LEU A 113 4.45 5.59 2.06
N HIS A 114 5.53 6.35 2.28
CA HIS A 114 6.19 6.43 3.57
C HIS A 114 5.27 7.04 4.65
N GLU A 115 4.60 8.14 4.33
CA GLU A 115 3.66 8.82 5.23
C GLU A 115 2.52 7.88 5.62
N ALA A 116 1.93 7.19 4.63
CA ALA A 116 0.87 6.22 4.84
C ALA A 116 1.29 5.07 5.77
N VAL A 117 2.48 4.49 5.55
CA VAL A 117 2.95 3.37 6.37
C VAL A 117 3.36 3.81 7.78
N GLN A 118 4.00 4.97 7.96
CA GLN A 118 4.35 5.49 9.29
C GLN A 118 3.09 5.71 10.15
N PHE A 119 2.02 6.20 9.53
CA PHE A 119 0.72 6.30 10.19
C PHE A 119 0.16 4.93 10.62
N MET A 120 0.32 3.90 9.79
CA MET A 120 -0.12 2.54 10.13
C MET A 120 0.71 1.91 11.25
N GLU A 121 2.04 2.07 11.23
CA GLU A 121 2.93 1.56 12.27
C GLU A 121 2.61 2.17 13.66
N SER A 122 2.13 3.42 13.68
CA SER A 122 1.70 4.09 14.91
C SER A 122 0.30 3.68 15.40
N HIS A 123 -0.52 3.03 14.56
CA HIS A 123 -1.90 2.66 14.87
C HIS A 123 -2.23 1.22 14.42
N PRO A 124 -1.56 0.19 14.98
CA PRO A 124 -1.73 -1.20 14.57
C PRO A 124 -3.17 -1.73 14.74
N GLU A 125 -3.96 -1.15 15.65
CA GLU A 125 -5.37 -1.48 15.89
C GLU A 125 -6.31 -1.13 14.72
N LEU A 126 -5.87 -0.23 13.83
CA LEU A 126 -6.62 0.22 12.65
C LEU A 126 -6.24 -0.56 11.38
N ALA A 127 -5.20 -1.41 11.43
CA ALA A 127 -4.70 -2.21 10.31
C ALA A 127 -5.59 -3.42 10.00
N ARG A 128 -6.80 -3.16 9.52
CA ARG A 128 -7.78 -4.20 9.13
C ARG A 128 -7.76 -4.57 7.64
N PRO A 129 -7.54 -3.64 6.68
CA PRO A 129 -7.53 -3.96 5.26
C PRO A 129 -6.30 -4.80 4.86
N GLN A 130 -6.54 -5.91 4.14
CA GLN A 130 -5.47 -6.79 3.66
C GLN A 130 -4.55 -6.09 2.65
N LYS A 131 -5.10 -5.18 1.84
CA LYS A 131 -4.35 -4.37 0.87
C LYS A 131 -3.41 -3.36 1.53
N LEU A 132 -3.79 -2.80 2.68
CA LEU A 132 -2.88 -1.96 3.48
C LEU A 132 -1.71 -2.77 4.03
N ALA A 133 -1.95 -3.99 4.53
CA ALA A 133 -0.88 -4.88 4.96
C ALA A 133 0.08 -5.20 3.81
N TRP A 134 -0.46 -5.38 2.59
CA TRP A 134 0.34 -5.55 1.39
C TRP A 134 1.22 -4.31 1.09
N LEU A 135 0.66 -3.10 1.18
CA LEU A 135 1.42 -1.85 0.98
C LEU A 135 2.57 -1.68 1.97
N VAL A 136 2.37 -2.03 3.24
CA VAL A 136 3.44 -2.00 4.25
C VAL A 136 4.60 -2.91 3.82
N LYS A 137 4.29 -4.14 3.39
CA LYS A 137 5.30 -5.09 2.90
C LYS A 137 5.95 -4.66 1.59
N TYR A 138 5.21 -3.97 0.73
CA TYR A 138 5.76 -3.37 -0.48
C TYR A 138 6.78 -2.26 -0.15
N ARG A 139 6.47 -1.38 0.81
CA ARG A 139 7.44 -0.39 1.30
C ARG A 139 8.68 -1.05 1.89
N GLU A 140 8.51 -2.05 2.76
CA GLU A 140 9.65 -2.80 3.33
C GLU A 140 10.53 -3.40 2.23
N PHE A 141 9.93 -3.88 1.14
CA PHE A 141 10.66 -4.38 -0.01
C PHE A 141 11.43 -3.28 -0.75
N GLN A 142 10.80 -2.13 -1.00
CA GLN A 142 11.45 -0.98 -1.66
C GLN A 142 12.65 -0.46 -0.86
N LEU A 143 12.55 -0.37 0.47
CA LEU A 143 13.70 0.00 1.31
C LEU A 143 14.88 -0.98 1.18
N VAL A 144 14.59 -2.27 1.07
CA VAL A 144 15.63 -3.29 0.83
C VAL A 144 16.25 -3.15 -0.56
N LEU A 145 15.48 -2.69 -1.57
CA LEU A 145 16.04 -2.38 -2.89
C LEU A 145 16.97 -1.16 -2.84
N ASP A 146 16.60 -0.10 -2.12
CA ASP A 146 17.44 1.09 -1.93
C ASP A 146 18.76 0.73 -1.21
N ASP A 147 18.69 -0.16 -0.20
CA ASP A 147 19.86 -0.69 0.49
C ASP A 147 20.77 -1.50 -0.46
N LEU A 148 20.19 -2.31 -1.36
CA LEU A 148 20.94 -3.05 -2.37
C LEU A 148 21.65 -2.13 -3.35
N GLU A 149 20.98 -1.08 -3.83
CA GLU A 149 21.57 -0.11 -4.74
C GLU A 149 22.71 0.67 -4.05
N SER A 150 22.52 1.06 -2.79
CA SER A 150 23.54 1.71 -1.97
C SER A 150 24.78 0.82 -1.78
N LEU A 151 24.58 -0.48 -1.50
CA LEU A 151 25.67 -1.45 -1.38
C LEU A 151 26.39 -1.67 -2.72
N ARG A 152 25.67 -1.72 -3.84
CA ARG A 152 26.28 -1.81 -5.18
C ARG A 152 27.13 -0.57 -5.50
N GLN A 153 26.68 0.62 -5.15
CA GLN A 153 27.45 1.85 -5.32
C GLN A 153 28.70 1.88 -4.42
N GLN A 154 28.61 1.39 -3.18
CA GLN A 154 29.76 1.26 -2.28
C GLN A 154 30.78 0.27 -2.81
N MET A 155 30.33 -0.86 -3.37
CA MET A 155 31.18 -1.84 -4.06
C MET A 155 31.94 -1.21 -5.23
N GLN A 156 31.26 -0.44 -6.09
CA GLN A 156 31.91 0.26 -7.21
C GLN A 156 32.96 1.28 -6.73
N LYS A 157 32.73 1.96 -5.59
CA LYS A 157 33.73 2.86 -5.00
C LYS A 157 34.92 2.11 -4.41
N ASP A 158 34.68 0.97 -3.76
CA ASP A 158 35.75 0.10 -3.23
C ASP A 158 36.54 -0.63 -4.33
N GLU A 159 35.93 -0.81 -5.51
CA GLU A 159 36.63 -1.25 -6.73
C GLU A 159 37.73 -0.26 -7.13
N LEU A 160 37.41 1.04 -7.11
CA LEU A 160 38.36 2.11 -7.42
C LEU A 160 39.47 2.24 -6.37
N LEU A 161 39.21 1.89 -5.11
CA LEU A 161 40.14 2.06 -3.98
C LEU A 161 41.00 0.82 -3.65
N ASN A 162 40.86 -0.27 -4.42
CA ASN A 162 41.64 -1.52 -4.27
C ASN A 162 41.60 -2.20 -2.87
N ASN A 163 40.53 -1.98 -2.10
CA ASN A 163 40.36 -2.55 -0.76
C ASN A 163 39.77 -3.98 -0.79
N LYS A 164 40.62 -5.01 -0.95
CA LYS A 164 40.17 -6.41 -1.11
C LYS A 164 39.35 -6.97 0.08
N GLU A 165 39.72 -6.64 1.32
CA GLU A 165 39.00 -7.15 2.51
C GLU A 165 37.59 -6.57 2.63
N LYS A 166 37.42 -5.27 2.33
CA LYS A 166 36.11 -4.62 2.33
C LYS A 166 35.19 -5.18 1.24
N ARG A 167 35.74 -5.58 0.08
CA ARG A 167 34.95 -6.19 -1.00
C ARG A 167 34.30 -7.50 -0.58
N VAL A 168 35.06 -8.42 0.03
CA VAL A 168 34.50 -9.71 0.49
C VAL A 168 33.41 -9.49 1.56
N ALA A 169 33.60 -8.50 2.44
CA ALA A 169 32.60 -8.12 3.43
C ALA A 169 31.34 -7.51 2.78
N HIS A 170 31.47 -6.63 1.79
CA HIS A 170 30.31 -6.05 1.09
C HIS A 170 29.61 -7.05 0.16
N GLU A 171 30.33 -7.99 -0.46
CA GLU A 171 29.75 -9.08 -1.26
C GLU A 171 28.88 -10.01 -0.41
N SER A 172 29.37 -10.39 0.77
CA SER A 172 28.59 -11.21 1.71
C SER A 172 27.34 -10.47 2.22
N LYS A 173 27.45 -9.17 2.52
CA LYS A 173 26.30 -8.32 2.85
C LYS A 173 25.32 -8.21 1.69
N LEU A 174 25.79 -7.98 0.47
CA LEU A 174 24.95 -7.88 -0.72
C LEU A 174 24.17 -9.18 -0.95
N ARG A 175 24.81 -10.34 -0.78
CA ARG A 175 24.12 -11.64 -0.86
C ARG A 175 23.07 -11.82 0.24
N PHE A 176 23.37 -11.38 1.46
CA PHE A 176 22.40 -11.46 2.56
C PHE A 176 21.16 -10.60 2.27
N VAL A 177 21.39 -9.34 1.86
CA VAL A 177 20.30 -8.39 1.55
C VAL A 177 19.51 -8.86 0.32
N SER A 178 20.16 -9.45 -0.69
CA SER A 178 19.44 -9.97 -1.86
C SER A 178 18.53 -11.15 -1.49
N VAL A 179 18.98 -12.05 -0.61
CA VAL A 179 18.15 -13.14 -0.07
C VAL A 179 16.96 -12.60 0.72
N GLU A 180 17.15 -11.55 1.51
CA GLU A 180 16.08 -10.88 2.25
C GLU A 180 15.09 -10.16 1.33
N ALA A 181 15.55 -9.57 0.22
CA ALA A 181 14.69 -9.05 -0.84
C ALA A 181 13.85 -10.17 -1.47
N ALA A 182 14.48 -11.29 -1.84
CA ALA A 182 13.79 -12.43 -2.46
C ALA A 182 12.70 -13.03 -1.56
N LYS A 183 12.92 -13.09 -0.24
CA LYS A 183 11.89 -13.54 0.73
C LYS A 183 10.70 -12.59 0.80
N ARG A 184 10.94 -11.27 0.78
CA ARG A 184 9.86 -10.27 0.76
C ARG A 184 9.07 -10.34 -0.55
N LEU A 185 9.78 -10.53 -1.66
CA LEU A 185 9.20 -10.72 -2.99
C LEU A 185 8.32 -11.99 -3.05
N ASP A 186 8.76 -13.09 -2.44
CA ASP A 186 7.97 -14.33 -2.27
C ASP A 186 6.64 -14.07 -1.56
N TRP A 187 6.68 -13.30 -0.47
CA TRP A 187 5.46 -12.94 0.27
C TRP A 187 4.52 -12.07 -0.59
N LEU A 188 5.06 -11.09 -1.31
CA LEU A 188 4.27 -10.21 -2.19
C LEU A 188 3.52 -11.00 -3.28
N PHE A 189 4.15 -12.04 -3.84
CA PHE A 189 3.51 -12.93 -4.81
C PHE A 189 2.46 -13.86 -4.21
N SER A 190 2.62 -14.25 -2.96
CA SER A 190 1.66 -15.13 -2.28
C SER A 190 0.35 -14.42 -1.90
N SER A 191 0.33 -13.08 -1.94
CA SER A 191 -0.86 -12.29 -1.61
C SER A 191 -1.78 -12.11 -2.82
N THR A 192 -3.07 -12.34 -2.62
CA THR A 192 -4.13 -12.16 -3.64
C THR A 192 -4.47 -10.69 -3.89
N GLU A 193 -4.07 -9.79 -2.98
CA GLU A 193 -4.44 -8.36 -2.96
C GLU A 193 -3.44 -7.48 -3.74
N ALA A 194 -2.53 -8.09 -4.51
CA ALA A 194 -1.51 -7.36 -5.26
C ALA A 194 -2.13 -6.40 -6.30
N PRO A 195 -1.90 -5.07 -6.17
CA PRO A 195 -2.39 -4.06 -7.10
C PRO A 195 -1.92 -4.33 -8.52
N LYS A 196 -2.82 -4.15 -9.51
CA LYS A 196 -2.54 -4.44 -10.92
C LYS A 196 -1.36 -3.61 -11.46
N ALA A 197 -1.28 -2.34 -11.07
CA ALA A 197 -0.28 -1.40 -11.55
C ALA A 197 1.17 -1.84 -11.25
N LEU A 198 1.41 -2.51 -10.13
CA LEU A 198 2.75 -2.86 -9.66
C LEU A 198 3.22 -4.26 -10.12
N ARG A 199 2.37 -5.03 -10.80
CA ARG A 199 2.69 -6.40 -11.19
C ARG A 199 3.90 -6.46 -12.12
N SER A 200 3.95 -5.57 -13.11
CA SER A 200 5.07 -5.48 -14.06
C SER A 200 6.37 -5.14 -13.36
N GLU A 201 6.36 -4.16 -12.46
CA GLU A 201 7.53 -3.74 -11.70
C GLU A 201 8.07 -4.87 -10.82
N ILE A 202 7.21 -5.53 -10.05
CA ILE A 202 7.60 -6.64 -9.18
C ILE A 202 8.16 -7.81 -10.00
N LEU A 203 7.56 -8.11 -11.16
CA LEU A 203 8.07 -9.14 -12.07
C LEU A 203 9.42 -8.77 -12.69
N GLN A 204 9.64 -7.50 -13.05
CA GLN A 204 10.94 -7.03 -13.52
C GLN A 204 12.02 -7.17 -12.43
N GLN A 205 11.70 -6.88 -11.16
CA GLN A 205 12.64 -7.09 -10.06
C GLN A 205 12.94 -8.58 -9.84
N ALA A 206 11.93 -9.44 -9.92
CA ALA A 206 12.14 -10.88 -9.88
C ALA A 206 13.02 -11.37 -11.04
N GLU A 207 12.86 -10.80 -12.25
CA GLU A 207 13.74 -11.10 -13.38
C GLU A 207 15.20 -10.72 -13.11
N ARG A 208 15.42 -9.54 -12.52
CA ARG A 208 16.77 -9.07 -12.15
C ARG A 208 17.43 -10.04 -11.18
N PHE A 209 16.73 -10.44 -10.13
CA PHE A 209 17.24 -11.44 -9.16
C PHE A 209 17.46 -12.83 -9.76
N LEU A 210 16.72 -13.21 -10.81
CA LEU A 210 16.97 -14.44 -11.58
C LEU A 210 18.18 -14.35 -12.50
N LYS A 211 18.59 -13.15 -12.94
CA LYS A 211 19.82 -12.92 -13.73
C LYS A 211 21.09 -13.01 -12.87
N GLU A 212 20.98 -12.80 -11.56
CA GLU A 212 22.13 -12.85 -10.66
C GLU A 212 22.64 -14.29 -10.51
N SER A 213 23.95 -14.46 -10.72
CA SER A 213 24.67 -15.72 -10.52
C SER A 213 25.53 -15.61 -9.25
N PRO A 214 25.29 -16.40 -8.18
CA PRO A 214 24.32 -17.49 -8.05
C PRO A 214 22.89 -17.00 -7.78
N THR A 215 21.90 -17.77 -8.24
CA THR A 215 20.48 -17.40 -8.08
C THR A 215 20.09 -17.28 -6.61
N VAL A 216 19.55 -16.12 -6.25
CA VAL A 216 19.12 -15.79 -4.89
C VAL A 216 17.87 -16.60 -4.47
N PHE A 217 17.09 -17.08 -5.44
CA PHE A 217 15.87 -17.83 -5.20
C PHE A 217 16.13 -19.32 -4.83
N GLY A 218 15.64 -19.70 -3.65
CA GLY A 218 15.46 -21.09 -3.27
C GLY A 218 14.37 -21.78 -4.10
N SER A 219 14.31 -23.12 -4.03
CA SER A 219 13.30 -23.91 -4.75
C SER A 219 11.87 -23.47 -4.42
N ARG A 220 11.57 -23.20 -3.14
CA ARG A 220 10.26 -22.71 -2.68
C ARG A 220 9.84 -21.40 -3.36
N HIS A 221 10.74 -20.42 -3.42
CA HIS A 221 10.46 -19.11 -4.02
C HIS A 221 10.25 -19.21 -5.55
N LEU A 222 10.88 -20.20 -6.21
CA LEU A 222 10.63 -20.45 -7.63
C LEU A 222 9.24 -21.06 -7.87
N TYR A 223 8.74 -21.90 -6.95
CA TYR A 223 7.39 -22.46 -7.07
C TYR A 223 6.30 -21.42 -6.83
N SER A 224 6.46 -20.55 -5.84
CA SER A 224 5.51 -19.45 -5.60
C SER A 224 5.47 -18.46 -6.76
N LEU A 225 6.62 -18.07 -7.31
CA LEU A 225 6.70 -17.21 -8.49
C LEU A 225 5.99 -17.84 -9.69
N MET A 226 6.17 -19.15 -9.93
CA MET A 226 5.41 -19.83 -10.97
C MET A 226 3.91 -19.87 -10.68
N ALA A 227 3.52 -20.18 -9.44
CA ALA A 227 2.10 -20.23 -9.06
C ALA A 227 1.45 -18.86 -9.30
N TYR A 228 2.15 -17.78 -8.96
CA TYR A 228 1.75 -16.41 -9.24
C TYR A 228 1.62 -16.14 -10.73
N LEU A 229 2.61 -16.52 -11.55
CA LEU A 229 2.52 -16.38 -13.00
C LEU A 229 1.37 -17.19 -13.62
N GLN A 230 1.10 -18.39 -13.10
CA GLN A 230 -0.03 -19.21 -13.53
C GLN A 230 -1.37 -18.60 -13.12
N GLN A 231 -1.45 -17.96 -11.94
CA GLN A 231 -2.64 -17.20 -11.54
C GLN A 231 -2.87 -16.02 -12.46
N LEU A 232 -1.82 -15.28 -12.83
CA LEU A 232 -1.92 -14.17 -13.79
C LEU A 232 -2.31 -14.64 -15.19
N ASP A 233 -1.76 -15.76 -15.66
CA ASP A 233 -2.11 -16.40 -16.94
C ASP A 233 -3.56 -16.93 -16.95
N ARG A 234 -4.18 -17.15 -15.78
CA ARG A 234 -5.60 -17.53 -15.65
C ARG A 234 -6.53 -16.35 -15.42
N ALA A 235 -6.01 -15.18 -15.07
CA ALA A 235 -6.80 -13.96 -14.88
C ALA A 235 -7.33 -13.45 -16.23
N PHE A 236 -8.49 -12.79 -16.21
CA PHE A 236 -9.18 -12.31 -17.41
C PHE A 236 -8.37 -11.29 -18.24
N ASP A 237 -7.32 -10.68 -17.68
CA ASP A 237 -6.47 -9.65 -18.31
C ASP A 237 -5.28 -10.23 -19.10
N ARG A 238 -5.48 -11.37 -19.81
CA ARG A 238 -4.39 -12.03 -20.57
C ARG A 238 -3.73 -11.12 -21.61
N GLN A 239 -4.48 -10.21 -22.22
CA GLN A 239 -3.98 -9.35 -23.30
C GLN A 239 -3.09 -8.24 -22.73
N GLU A 240 -3.55 -7.46 -21.75
CA GLU A 240 -2.72 -6.45 -21.06
C GLU A 240 -1.47 -7.06 -20.40
N PHE A 241 -1.58 -8.28 -19.85
CA PHE A 241 -0.47 -8.98 -19.21
C PHE A 241 0.63 -9.41 -20.21
N TYR A 242 0.27 -9.76 -21.45
CA TYR A 242 1.20 -10.23 -22.49
C TYR A 242 1.58 -9.20 -23.55
N GLU A 243 1.04 -7.97 -23.49
CA GLU A 243 1.43 -6.86 -24.37
C GLU A 243 2.90 -6.44 -24.15
N SER A 244 3.46 -6.67 -22.96
CA SER A 244 4.91 -6.58 -22.75
C SER A 244 5.57 -7.93 -23.06
N GLY A 245 6.28 -8.03 -24.20
CA GLY A 245 7.01 -9.25 -24.60
C GLY A 245 7.96 -9.81 -23.53
N SER A 246 8.36 -8.99 -22.56
CA SER A 246 9.16 -9.33 -21.38
C SER A 246 8.52 -10.41 -20.49
N ASN A 247 7.20 -10.45 -20.35
CA ASN A 247 6.53 -11.42 -19.46
C ASN A 247 6.54 -12.86 -20.02
N LYS A 248 6.57 -13.02 -21.35
CA LYS A 248 6.77 -14.34 -22.00
C LYS A 248 8.19 -14.85 -21.79
N GLN A 249 9.18 -13.97 -21.98
CA GLN A 249 10.60 -14.29 -21.74
C GLN A 249 10.88 -14.64 -20.28
N LEU A 250 10.17 -14.01 -19.34
CA LEU A 250 10.25 -14.33 -17.91
C LEU A 250 9.76 -15.76 -17.64
N LYS A 251 8.61 -16.15 -18.18
CA LYS A 251 8.03 -17.49 -18.02
C LYS A 251 8.97 -18.56 -18.57
N GLU A 252 9.45 -18.38 -19.80
CA GLU A 252 10.41 -19.30 -20.44
C GLU A 252 11.70 -19.42 -19.62
N ARG A 253 12.20 -18.32 -19.05
CA ARG A 253 13.42 -18.36 -18.22
C ARG A 253 13.23 -19.04 -16.87
N ILE A 254 12.05 -18.92 -16.26
CA ILE A 254 11.76 -19.67 -15.03
C ILE A 254 11.69 -21.17 -15.32
N GLU A 255 11.15 -21.55 -16.48
CA GLU A 255 11.13 -22.93 -16.95
C GLU A 255 12.55 -23.45 -17.26
N THR A 256 13.42 -22.66 -17.89
CA THR A 256 14.82 -23.06 -18.12
C THR A 256 15.66 -23.14 -16.84
N VAL A 257 15.51 -22.21 -15.90
CA VAL A 257 16.19 -22.26 -14.59
C VAL A 257 15.78 -23.50 -13.81
N LYS A 258 14.52 -23.94 -13.95
CA LYS A 258 14.10 -25.24 -13.41
C LYS A 258 14.80 -26.38 -14.12
N GLN A 259 14.75 -26.44 -15.46
CA GLN A 259 15.38 -27.52 -16.22
C GLN A 259 16.89 -27.66 -15.92
N LEU A 260 17.61 -26.54 -15.77
CA LEU A 260 19.04 -26.53 -15.40
C LEU A 260 19.31 -27.03 -13.98
N ARG A 261 18.38 -26.85 -13.03
CA ARG A 261 18.47 -27.38 -11.65
C ARG A 261 18.04 -28.85 -11.55
N TRP A 262 17.37 -29.36 -12.58
CA TRP A 262 16.89 -30.74 -12.71
C TRP A 262 17.72 -31.60 -13.68
N LEU A 263 18.77 -31.05 -14.31
CA LEU A 263 19.84 -31.88 -14.85
C LEU A 263 20.47 -32.60 -13.66
N PRO A 264 20.41 -33.94 -13.58
CA PRO A 264 21.04 -34.65 -12.49
C PRO A 264 22.52 -34.30 -12.49
N ILE A 265 23.05 -34.00 -11.30
CA ILE A 265 24.48 -34.06 -11.01
C ILE A 265 24.89 -35.54 -11.08
N GLY A 266 24.83 -36.12 -12.27
CA GLY A 266 25.05 -37.51 -12.57
C GLY A 266 25.62 -37.62 -13.97
N LEU A 267 26.92 -37.92 -14.02
CA LEU A 267 27.82 -38.04 -15.19
C LEU A 267 28.28 -36.64 -15.66
N ILE A 268 29.46 -36.14 -15.30
CA ILE A 268 30.82 -36.75 -15.24
C ILE A 268 31.64 -36.02 -14.16
#